data_AF-A0A484LYN5-F1
#
_entry.id   AF-A0A484LYN5-F1
#
_cell.length_a   1.000
_cell.length_b   1.000
_cell.length_c   1.000
_cell.angle_alpha   90.00
_cell.angle_beta   90.00
_cell.angle_gamma   90.00
#
_symmetry.space_group_name_H-M   'P 1'
#
loop_
_entity.id
_entity.type
_entity.pdbx_description
1 polymer ?
#
loop_
_entity_poly.entity_id
_entity_poly.type
_entity_poly.pdbx_seq_one_letter_code
_entity_poly.pdbx_strand_id
1 'polypeptide(L)'
;MTSFESIVKFKRSLKQWLLDSNLHPSIQLLINNAGILATTSRITSEGYDQMFTTNYFGAFCMTKVLLPLLESSPTPSRVVNVTSFTHRSVWSMQVDRRAIKSLSKSKRYPFAEIYEYSKLCLLLFSYELHRRAYVMDNCHKLSVV
;
A
#
# COMPACT_ATOMS: atom_id res chain seq x y z
N MET A 1 -2.31 -7.63 6.42
CA MET A 1 -1.31 -8.45 5.68
C MET A 1 0.06 -8.04 6.17
N THR A 2 0.84 -8.95 6.71
CA THR A 2 2.13 -8.64 7.36
C THR A 2 3.33 -9.31 6.69
N SER A 3 3.14 -10.03 5.58
CA SER A 3 4.20 -10.72 4.85
C SER A 3 3.97 -10.73 3.34
N PHE A 4 5.05 -10.83 2.55
CA PHE A 4 4.98 -10.93 1.09
C PHE A 4 4.34 -12.25 0.64
N GLU A 5 4.56 -13.31 1.40
CA GLU A 5 3.96 -14.62 1.14
C GLU A 5 2.44 -14.56 1.15
N SER A 6 1.85 -13.83 2.12
CA SER A 6 0.40 -13.64 2.21
C SER A 6 -0.16 -12.95 0.96
N ILE A 7 0.58 -11.97 0.41
CA ILE A 7 0.22 -11.26 -0.82
C ILE A 7 0.27 -12.17 -2.03
N VAL A 8 1.31 -12.99 -2.15
CA VAL A 8 1.43 -13.97 -3.23
C VAL A 8 0.32 -15.02 -3.16
N LYS A 9 0.02 -15.53 -1.95
CA LYS A 9 -1.08 -16.46 -1.72
C LYS A 9 -2.41 -15.84 -2.12
N PHE A 10 -2.69 -14.61 -1.69
CA PHE A 10 -3.89 -13.87 -2.08
C PHE A 10 -3.99 -13.72 -3.60
N LYS A 11 -2.92 -13.30 -4.29
CA LYS A 11 -2.90 -13.18 -5.75
C LYS A 11 -3.25 -14.50 -6.44
N ARG A 12 -2.71 -15.63 -5.95
CA ARG A 12 -3.01 -16.97 -6.51
C ARG A 12 -4.47 -17.34 -6.27
N SER A 13 -4.96 -17.19 -5.04
CA SER A 13 -6.35 -17.49 -4.69
C SER A 13 -7.34 -16.63 -5.47
N LEU A 14 -7.06 -15.34 -5.64
CA LEU A 14 -7.88 -14.44 -6.45
C LEU A 14 -7.93 -14.88 -7.92
N LYS A 15 -6.78 -15.23 -8.51
CA LYS A 15 -6.73 -15.73 -9.89
C LYS A 15 -7.57 -17.00 -10.06
N GLN A 16 -7.44 -17.95 -9.14
CA GLN A 16 -8.21 -19.19 -9.18
C GLN A 16 -9.71 -18.89 -9.08
N TRP A 17 -10.10 -18.06 -8.11
CA TRP A 17 -11.50 -17.67 -7.92
C TRP A 17 -12.10 -16.96 -9.15
N LEU A 18 -11.33 -16.11 -9.84
CA LEU A 18 -11.77 -15.47 -11.08
C LEU A 18 -11.98 -16.47 -12.22
N LEU A 19 -11.16 -17.52 -12.31
CA LEU A 19 -11.35 -18.60 -13.29
C LEU A 19 -12.61 -19.41 -12.98
N ASP A 20 -12.88 -19.67 -11.70
CA ASP A 20 -13.99 -20.52 -11.27
C ASP A 20 -15.35 -19.80 -11.28
N SER A 21 -15.38 -18.47 -11.20
CA SER A 21 -16.61 -17.69 -10.94
C SER A 21 -17.42 -17.32 -12.17
N ASN A 22 -16.92 -17.51 -13.41
CA ASN A 22 -17.55 -17.05 -14.66
C ASN A 22 -17.95 -15.55 -14.68
N LEU A 23 -17.39 -14.74 -13.78
CA LEU A 23 -17.67 -13.31 -13.69
C LEU A 23 -16.72 -12.52 -14.61
N HIS A 24 -17.18 -11.35 -15.07
CA HIS A 24 -16.28 -10.39 -15.71
C HIS A 24 -15.27 -9.86 -14.66
N PRO A 25 -13.97 -10.09 -14.83
CA PRO A 25 -12.97 -9.79 -13.81
C PRO A 25 -12.70 -8.28 -13.75
N SER A 26 -13.41 -7.58 -12.85
CA SER A 26 -13.24 -6.15 -12.64
C SER A 26 -13.48 -5.72 -11.19
N ILE A 27 -12.87 -4.61 -10.79
CA ILE A 27 -13.03 -3.99 -9.46
C ILE A 27 -13.31 -2.50 -9.66
N GLN A 28 -14.36 -2.00 -9.01
CA GLN A 28 -14.71 -0.57 -9.06
C GLN A 28 -14.07 0.21 -7.91
N LEU A 29 -13.77 -0.43 -6.78
CA LEU A 29 -13.26 0.26 -5.60
C LEU A 29 -12.25 -0.60 -4.84
N LEU A 30 -11.06 -0.04 -4.63
CA LEU A 30 -10.05 -0.57 -3.72
C LEU A 30 -9.85 0.41 -2.57
N ILE A 31 -10.05 -0.05 -1.33
CA ILE A 31 -9.80 0.77 -0.13
C ILE A 31 -8.62 0.18 0.64
N ASN A 32 -7.47 0.84 0.58
CA ASN A 32 -6.30 0.53 1.39
C ASN A 32 -6.45 1.18 2.76
N ASN A 33 -7.27 0.57 3.61
CA ASN A 33 -7.54 1.04 4.98
C ASN A 33 -6.63 0.38 6.04
N ALA A 34 -6.16 -0.84 5.79
CA ALA A 34 -5.41 -1.60 6.79
C ALA A 34 -4.17 -0.83 7.26
N GLY A 35 -4.05 -0.64 8.57
CA GLY A 35 -2.91 0.00 9.19
C GLY A 35 -2.80 -0.37 10.67
N ILE A 36 -1.57 -0.39 11.17
CA ILE A 36 -1.25 -0.62 12.58
C ILE A 36 -0.44 0.55 13.12
N LEU A 37 -0.62 0.79 14.41
CA LEU A 37 0.27 1.61 15.23
C LEU A 37 0.81 0.68 16.33
N ALA A 38 2.00 0.13 16.12
CA ALA A 38 2.56 -0.86 17.02
C ALA A 38 3.09 -0.21 18.31
N THR A 39 2.86 -0.85 19.45
CA THR A 39 3.40 -0.45 20.77
C THR A 39 4.78 -1.06 21.05
N THR A 40 5.25 -1.97 20.20
CA THR A 40 6.53 -2.69 20.33
C THR A 40 7.16 -2.97 18.97
N SER A 41 8.49 -3.07 18.92
CA SER A 41 9.22 -3.22 17.65
C SER A 41 9.07 -4.62 17.14
N ARG A 42 8.66 -4.75 15.89
CA ARG A 42 8.42 -6.04 15.26
C ARG A 42 8.98 -6.01 13.85
N ILE A 43 9.80 -7.00 13.56
CA ILE A 43 10.40 -7.21 12.26
C ILE A 43 9.70 -8.38 11.58
N THR A 44 9.34 -8.23 10.30
CA THR A 44 8.76 -9.31 9.50
C THR A 44 9.81 -10.37 9.20
N SER A 45 9.39 -11.56 8.74
CA SER A 45 10.32 -12.63 8.35
C SER A 45 11.30 -12.20 7.25
N GLU A 46 10.94 -11.19 6.45
CA GLU A 46 11.76 -10.63 5.39
C GLU A 46 12.72 -9.52 5.86
N GLY A 47 12.74 -9.20 7.16
CA GLY A 47 13.67 -8.25 7.76
C GLY A 47 13.25 -6.78 7.65
N TYR A 48 11.97 -6.49 7.44
CA TYR A 48 11.42 -5.13 7.41
C TYR A 48 10.64 -4.81 8.69
N ASP A 49 10.51 -3.53 9.01
CA ASP A 49 9.60 -3.10 10.08
C ASP A 49 8.15 -3.49 9.75
N GLN A 50 7.45 -4.09 10.72
CA GLN A 50 6.10 -4.60 10.52
C GLN A 50 5.08 -3.48 10.27
N MET A 51 5.22 -2.33 10.92
CA MET A 51 4.32 -1.21 10.76
C MET A 51 4.49 -0.58 9.38
N PHE A 52 5.73 -0.36 8.95
CA PHE A 52 6.01 0.10 7.59
C PHE A 52 5.51 -0.89 6.53
N THR A 53 5.75 -2.18 6.76
CA THR A 53 5.30 -3.25 5.85
C THR A 53 3.79 -3.32 5.74
N THR A 54 3.08 -3.20 6.86
CA THR A 54 1.61 -3.28 6.88
C THR A 54 0.98 -2.02 6.27
N ASN A 55 1.43 -0.85 6.72
CA ASN A 55 0.79 0.44 6.40
C ASN A 55 1.10 0.92 4.99
N TYR A 56 2.29 0.58 4.46
CA TYR A 56 2.73 1.05 3.14
C TYR A 56 2.92 -0.09 2.15
N PHE A 57 3.83 -1.05 2.41
CA PHE A 57 4.12 -2.09 1.42
C PHE A 57 2.90 -2.96 1.10
N GLY A 58 2.07 -3.27 2.09
CA GLY A 58 0.82 -3.99 1.90
C GLY A 58 -0.09 -3.28 0.90
N ALA A 59 -0.38 -1.99 1.12
CA ALA A 59 -1.20 -1.17 0.23
C ALA A 59 -0.59 -1.05 -1.18
N PHE A 60 0.72 -0.79 -1.26
CA PHE A 60 1.43 -0.69 -2.54
C PHE A 60 1.31 -2.00 -3.34
N CYS A 61 1.65 -3.12 -2.73
CA CYS A 61 1.64 -4.43 -3.38
C CYS A 61 0.21 -4.87 -3.75
N MET A 62 -0.78 -4.67 -2.86
CA MET A 62 -2.19 -4.95 -3.17
C MET A 62 -2.68 -4.14 -4.34
N THR A 63 -2.39 -2.85 -4.36
CA THR A 63 -2.75 -1.98 -5.49
C THR A 63 -2.13 -2.49 -6.78
N LYS A 64 -0.85 -2.88 -6.79
CA LYS A 64 -0.20 -3.45 -7.98
C LYS A 64 -0.81 -4.78 -8.43
N VAL A 65 -1.24 -5.63 -7.50
CA VAL A 65 -1.89 -6.91 -7.82
C VAL A 65 -3.26 -6.69 -8.44
N LEU A 66 -4.02 -5.71 -7.94
CA LEU A 66 -5.40 -5.45 -8.34
C LEU A 66 -5.53 -4.42 -9.46
N LEU A 67 -4.47 -3.70 -9.80
CA LEU A 67 -4.47 -2.65 -10.82
C LEU A 67 -5.08 -3.10 -12.16
N PRO A 68 -4.74 -4.29 -12.71
CA PRO A 68 -5.36 -4.74 -13.96
C PRO A 68 -6.88 -4.91 -13.88
N LEU A 69 -7.41 -5.26 -12.70
CA LEU A 69 -8.85 -5.41 -12.47
C LEU A 69 -9.55 -4.05 -12.29
N LEU A 70 -8.83 -3.06 -11.77
CA LEU A 70 -9.31 -1.68 -11.66
C LEU A 70 -9.36 -1.02 -13.04
N GLU A 71 -8.35 -1.26 -13.88
CA GLU A 71 -8.25 -0.74 -15.25
C GLU A 71 -9.25 -1.42 -16.20
N SER A 72 -9.57 -2.71 -15.98
CA SER A 72 -10.58 -3.43 -16.76
C SER A 72 -12.02 -3.09 -16.40
N SER A 73 -12.23 -2.21 -15.41
CA SER A 73 -13.58 -1.85 -14.97
C SER A 73 -14.37 -1.15 -16.09
N PRO A 74 -15.60 -1.61 -16.39
CA PRO A 74 -16.44 -0.98 -17.41
C PRO A 74 -16.96 0.40 -16.98
N THR A 75 -16.97 0.67 -15.68
CA THR A 75 -17.33 1.95 -15.07
C THR A 75 -16.12 2.55 -14.36
N PRO A 76 -16.10 3.87 -14.10
CA PRO A 76 -15.01 4.52 -13.39
C PRO A 76 -14.69 3.80 -12.07
N SER A 77 -13.41 3.48 -11.87
CA SER A 77 -12.87 2.82 -10.70
C SER A 77 -12.06 3.78 -9.83
N ARG A 78 -11.84 3.38 -8.57
CA ARG A 78 -11.17 4.23 -7.59
C ARG A 78 -10.28 3.44 -6.65
N VAL A 79 -9.10 4.00 -6.36
CA VAL A 79 -8.25 3.59 -5.24
C VAL A 79 -8.35 4.65 -4.15
N VAL A 80 -8.65 4.22 -2.92
CA VAL A 80 -8.69 5.07 -1.74
C VAL A 80 -7.59 4.63 -0.78
N ASN A 81 -6.64 5.51 -0.50
CA ASN A 81 -5.53 5.26 0.43
C ASN A 81 -5.77 6.01 1.75
N VAL A 82 -6.06 5.28 2.83
CA VAL A 82 -6.33 5.91 4.13
C VAL A 82 -5.02 6.31 4.81
N THR A 83 -4.69 7.60 4.71
CA THR A 83 -3.51 8.20 5.35
C THR A 83 -3.83 8.67 6.78
N SER A 84 -2.91 9.39 7.42
CA SER A 84 -3.09 10.01 8.74
C SER A 84 -2.40 11.37 8.76
N PHE A 85 -2.96 12.36 9.47
CA PHE A 85 -2.38 13.72 9.55
C PHE A 85 -0.91 13.75 10.01
N THR A 86 -0.46 12.70 10.69
CA THR A 86 0.92 12.51 11.15
C THR A 86 1.95 12.53 10.01
N HIS A 87 1.55 12.29 8.75
CA HIS A 87 2.45 12.47 7.60
C HIS A 87 3.08 13.87 7.52
N ARG A 88 2.45 14.89 8.13
CA ARG A 88 2.94 16.27 8.16
C ARG A 88 4.06 16.50 9.18
N SER A 89 4.25 15.58 10.12
CA SER A 89 5.31 15.65 11.14
C SER A 89 6.69 15.26 10.58
N VAL A 90 6.75 14.73 9.36
CA VAL A 90 7.99 14.33 8.71
C VAL A 90 8.75 15.55 8.21
N TRP A 91 9.81 15.93 8.92
CA TRP A 91 10.68 17.04 8.51
C TRP A 91 11.77 16.60 7.54
N SER A 92 12.38 15.43 7.79
CA SER A 92 13.44 14.89 6.95
C SER A 92 13.30 13.38 6.85
N MET A 93 13.29 12.83 5.62
CA MET A 93 13.28 11.38 5.41
C MET A 93 14.56 10.98 4.66
N GLN A 94 15.42 10.19 5.29
CA GLN A 94 16.55 9.58 4.60
C GLN A 94 16.05 8.39 3.78
N VAL A 95 15.91 8.59 2.47
CA VAL A 95 15.48 7.54 1.53
C VAL A 95 16.69 6.76 1.06
N ASP A 96 17.34 6.03 1.97
CA ASP A 96 18.37 5.06 1.61
C ASP A 96 17.93 3.64 1.99
N ARG A 97 18.41 2.64 1.25
CA ARG A 97 18.01 1.23 1.43
C ARG A 97 18.42 0.66 2.80
N ARG A 98 19.48 1.18 3.41
CA ARG A 98 19.94 0.86 4.77
C ARG A 98 19.08 1.57 5.81
N ALA A 99 18.62 2.80 5.57
CA ALA A 99 17.75 3.58 6.42
C ALA A 99 16.43 2.83 6.63
N ILE A 100 15.80 2.33 5.55
CA ILE A 100 14.55 1.53 5.64
C ILE A 100 14.72 0.28 6.52
N LYS A 101 15.89 -0.39 6.46
CA LYS A 101 16.20 -1.53 7.36
C LYS A 101 16.63 -1.10 8.77
N SER A 102 17.17 0.12 8.92
CA SER A 102 17.72 0.66 10.17
C SER A 102 16.70 1.47 10.98
N LEU A 103 15.50 1.70 10.46
CA LEU A 103 14.39 2.37 11.18
C LEU A 103 14.10 1.76 12.56
N SER A 104 14.52 0.51 12.79
CA SER A 104 14.32 -0.23 14.05
C SER A 104 15.32 0.08 15.19
N LYS A 105 16.27 1.03 15.05
CA LYS A 105 17.35 1.22 16.05
C LYS A 105 17.05 2.16 17.23
N SER A 106 15.92 2.88 17.24
CA SER A 106 15.57 3.78 18.35
C SER A 106 14.94 3.01 19.52
N LYS A 107 15.02 3.52 20.76
CA LYS A 107 14.52 2.83 21.99
C LYS A 107 13.31 3.50 22.65
N ARG A 108 12.72 4.54 22.06
CA ARG A 108 11.55 5.23 22.63
C ARG A 108 10.28 4.94 21.83
N TYR A 109 9.26 4.45 22.56
CA TYR A 109 7.94 4.13 22.04
C TYR A 109 6.89 5.18 22.45
N PRO A 110 5.88 5.46 21.60
CA PRO A 110 5.66 4.90 20.26
C PRO A 110 6.68 5.39 19.23
N PHE A 111 7.10 4.54 18.29
CA PHE A 111 7.88 4.95 17.10
C PHE A 111 7.02 5.78 16.15
N ALA A 112 6.66 6.98 16.59
CA ALA A 112 5.88 7.94 15.81
C ALA A 112 6.50 8.11 14.42
N GLU A 113 7.83 8.21 14.35
CA GLU A 113 8.58 8.39 13.11
C GLU A 113 8.32 7.30 12.05
N ILE A 114 8.33 6.02 12.41
CA ILE A 114 8.08 4.93 11.43
C ILE A 114 6.64 4.97 10.94
N TYR A 115 5.70 5.26 11.84
CA TYR A 115 4.30 5.40 11.47
C TYR A 115 4.10 6.59 10.53
N GLU A 116 4.66 7.75 10.87
CA GLU A 116 4.68 8.98 10.09
C GLU A 116 5.27 8.74 8.69
N TYR A 117 6.43 8.07 8.60
CA TYR A 117 7.05 7.69 7.34
C TYR A 117 6.17 6.75 6.53
N SER A 118 5.54 5.76 7.17
CA SER A 118 4.64 4.84 6.45
C SER A 118 3.45 5.58 5.83
N LYS A 119 2.90 6.59 6.54
CA LYS A 119 1.77 7.39 6.07
C LYS A 119 2.18 8.43 5.04
N LEU A 120 3.38 9.01 5.14
CA LEU A 120 3.95 9.86 4.10
C LEU A 120 4.22 9.07 2.81
N CYS A 121 4.84 7.89 2.92
CA CYS A 121 5.08 7.02 1.76
C CYS A 121 3.77 6.62 1.07
N LEU A 122 2.73 6.32 1.84
CA LEU A 122 1.40 6.02 1.29
C LEU A 122 0.80 7.22 0.53
N LEU A 123 0.95 8.43 1.07
CA LEU A 123 0.53 9.67 0.40
C LEU A 123 1.30 9.92 -0.90
N LEU A 124 2.63 9.83 -0.87
CA LEU A 124 3.48 9.98 -2.05
C LEU A 124 3.14 8.94 -3.12
N PHE A 125 2.83 7.71 -2.70
CA PHE A 125 2.35 6.67 -3.59
C PHE A 125 0.99 7.03 -4.21
N SER A 126 0.05 7.63 -3.47
CA SER A 126 -1.21 8.12 -4.06
C SER A 126 -0.96 9.13 -5.18
N TYR A 127 -0.06 10.10 -4.96
CA TYR A 127 0.31 11.09 -5.98
C TYR A 127 0.93 10.44 -7.22
N GLU A 128 1.89 9.54 -7.03
CA GLU A 128 2.54 8.86 -8.15
C GLU A 128 1.57 7.94 -8.90
N LEU A 129 0.68 7.25 -8.19
CA LEU A 129 -0.36 6.41 -8.79
C LEU A 129 -1.32 7.27 -9.62
N HIS A 130 -1.77 8.41 -9.09
CA HIS A 130 -2.60 9.36 -9.80
C HIS A 130 -1.91 9.86 -11.07
N ARG A 131 -0.65 10.29 -10.96
CA ARG A 131 0.14 10.76 -12.10
C ARG A 131 0.28 9.71 -13.19
N ARG A 132 0.53 8.45 -12.82
CA ARG A 132 0.62 7.34 -13.80
C ARG A 132 -0.71 6.99 -14.42
N ALA A 133 -1.78 6.93 -13.63
CA ALA A 133 -3.13 6.68 -14.13
C ALA A 133 -3.54 7.75 -15.14
N TYR A 134 -3.24 9.02 -14.86
CA TYR A 134 -3.51 10.13 -15.78
C TYR A 134 -2.76 10.00 -17.11
N VAL A 135 -1.48 9.60 -17.09
CA VAL A 135 -0.67 9.44 -18.31
C VAL A 135 -1.11 8.22 -19.14
N MET A 136 -1.56 7.15 -18.48
CA MET A 136 -1.93 5.90 -19.16
C MET A 136 -3.38 5.88 -19.67
N ASP A 137 -4.27 6.66 -19.05
CA ASP A 137 -5.70 6.61 -19.29
C ASP A 137 -6.24 7.97 -19.77
N ASN A 138 -6.27 8.16 -21.09
CA ASN A 138 -6.91 9.31 -21.73
C ASN A 138 -8.41 9.45 -21.42
N CYS A 139 -9.03 8.47 -20.75
CA CYS A 139 -10.47 8.40 -20.49
C CYS A 139 -10.85 8.58 -19.01
N HIS A 140 -9.90 8.92 -18.11
CA HIS A 140 -10.15 9.19 -16.68
C HIS A 140 -10.94 8.10 -15.94
N LYS A 141 -10.78 6.83 -16.29
CA LYS A 141 -11.54 5.74 -15.67
C LYS A 141 -11.01 5.42 -14.28
N LEU A 142 -9.71 5.57 -14.01
CA LEU A 142 -9.12 5.30 -12.70
C LEU A 142 -8.83 6.59 -11.93
N SER A 143 -9.51 6.77 -10.80
CA SER A 143 -9.25 7.84 -9.83
C SER A 143 -8.47 7.34 -8.60
N VAL A 144 -7.68 8.22 -7.98
CA VAL A 144 -6.94 7.94 -6.74
C VAL A 144 -7.26 9.03 -5.73
N VAL A 145 -7.63 8.64 -4.50
CA VAL A 145 -7.98 9.53 -3.38
C VAL A 145 -7.19 9.14 -2.13
#